data_AF-A0A3B0T7L1-F1
#
_entry.id   AF-A0A3B0T7L1-F1
#
_cell.length_a   1.000
_cell.length_b   1.000
_cell.length_c   1.000
_cell.angle_alpha   90.00
_cell.angle_beta   90.00
_cell.angle_gamma   90.00
#
_symmetry.space_group_name_H-M   'P 1'
#
loop_
_entity.id
_entity.type
_entity.pdbx_description
1 polymer ?
#
loop_
_entity_poly.entity_id
_entity_poly.type
_entity_poly.pdbx_seq_one_letter_code
_entity_poly.pdbx_strand_id
1 'polypeptide(L)'
;MPSPVAVIACGALAREILAIVKMNGLIHVTLKCLPASLHNHPDRIPDAVARAIDELAATHRKIVVAYGDCGTGGLLDRMLEARGIARIAGPHCYSFFSGNDAFAGRATADMRYFYLTDFLVRQFETLVVCPLGLDRHPDLLPAYFGAYEKLIYLAQIQDKKLDVKAQEAAAFLGLGYEKRNVGYGDLAPFLTALEGAPVPSPRPLPPRSEFRSEIAPPVPLARLYNSGAERTLTVAKPHADKTMPPVAEYTAPPLIASMEATPNQAATTSALEGLLPRGTAVYLTDLGTDNASTTIAAAVRLRHLGYEPVPHIAARRLPGPAALADFLARITGEAGVGDVLVVGGGAARPFGPYAASIDVLETGILDKYGITRIGIAGHPEGSPDISARTVDEALRAKAAFAERTGANMRIVTQFGFDPAAAIHWLEGLTAAGFELPVHLGVAGPAKISTLLKYAAMCGVGPSLGFLRQGAGLLTAIATNYSPDAYVEPVERWHRSSPASGLAGIHVFPFGGLKNSAKWLVDRGSLKFPNGESGGAPLGFQEGGFL
;
A
#
# COMPACT_ATOMS: atom_id res chain seq x y z
N MET A 1 35.35 5.22 35.99
CA MET A 1 33.94 4.95 35.67
C MET A 1 33.87 4.32 34.28
N PRO A 2 33.01 3.32 34.04
CA PRO A 2 32.82 2.77 32.70
C PRO A 2 32.44 3.88 31.71
N SER A 3 32.92 3.78 30.47
CA SER A 3 32.64 4.79 29.43
C SER A 3 31.15 4.82 29.10
N PRO A 4 30.55 5.99 28.80
CA PRO A 4 29.14 6.08 28.46
C PRO A 4 28.83 5.29 27.17
N VAL A 5 27.87 4.37 27.26
CA VAL A 5 27.41 3.53 26.15
C VAL A 5 25.97 3.88 25.82
N ALA A 6 25.67 4.07 24.54
CA ALA A 6 24.29 4.21 24.08
C ALA A 6 23.77 2.91 23.47
N VAL A 7 22.56 2.52 23.88
CA VAL A 7 21.80 1.43 23.26
C VAL A 7 20.63 2.04 22.52
N ILE A 8 20.63 1.93 21.20
CA ILE A 8 19.47 2.31 20.36
C ILE A 8 18.61 1.07 20.17
N ALA A 9 17.35 1.13 20.59
CA ALA A 9 16.48 -0.05 20.62
C ALA A 9 15.11 0.21 20.00
N CYS A 10 14.45 -0.88 19.62
CA CYS A 10 13.01 -0.83 19.38
C CYS A 10 12.25 -0.44 20.66
N GLY A 11 11.28 0.46 20.55
CA GLY A 11 10.43 0.86 21.67
C GLY A 11 9.67 -0.29 22.31
N ALA A 12 9.41 -1.38 21.58
CA ALA A 12 8.79 -2.60 22.11
C ALA A 12 9.70 -3.40 23.07
N LEU A 13 11.00 -3.06 23.15
CA LEU A 13 11.97 -3.69 24.05
C LEU A 13 12.33 -2.81 25.25
N ALA A 14 11.76 -1.62 25.35
CA ALA A 14 12.23 -0.59 26.28
C ALA A 14 12.22 -1.07 27.73
N ARG A 15 11.13 -1.73 28.15
CA ARG A 15 10.92 -2.16 29.53
C ARG A 15 11.86 -3.30 29.91
N GLU A 16 12.09 -4.22 28.99
CA GLU A 16 12.95 -5.38 29.16
C GLU A 16 14.42 -4.97 29.22
N ILE A 17 14.85 -4.05 28.35
CA ILE A 17 16.20 -3.49 28.38
C ILE A 17 16.44 -2.75 29.70
N LEU A 18 15.51 -1.89 30.14
CA LEU A 18 15.64 -1.19 31.42
C LEU A 18 15.67 -2.14 32.62
N ALA A 19 14.92 -3.25 32.57
CA ALA A 19 14.97 -4.28 33.60
C ALA A 19 16.36 -4.94 33.67
N ILE A 20 16.92 -5.34 32.52
CA ILE A 20 18.27 -5.93 32.45
C ILE A 20 19.33 -4.93 32.94
N VAL A 21 19.26 -3.67 32.50
CA VAL A 21 20.17 -2.59 32.93
C VAL A 21 20.14 -2.42 34.45
N LYS A 22 18.94 -2.38 35.04
CA LYS A 22 18.77 -2.25 36.49
C LYS A 22 19.28 -3.46 37.25
N MET A 23 18.95 -4.67 36.79
CA MET A 23 19.34 -5.93 37.45
C MET A 23 20.86 -6.14 37.47
N ASN A 24 21.57 -5.64 36.46
CA ASN A 24 23.01 -5.80 36.32
C ASN A 24 23.81 -4.54 36.68
N GLY A 25 23.16 -3.48 37.20
CA GLY A 25 23.86 -2.26 37.62
C GLY A 25 24.53 -1.48 36.48
N LEU A 26 24.00 -1.57 35.24
CA LEU A 26 24.58 -0.95 34.04
C LEU A 26 24.29 0.57 33.96
N ILE A 27 24.65 1.31 35.02
CA ILE A 27 24.35 2.75 35.20
C ILE A 27 24.97 3.67 34.15
N HIS A 28 25.89 3.16 33.33
CA HIS A 28 26.58 3.88 32.26
C HIS A 28 25.91 3.71 30.88
N VAL A 29 24.79 2.99 30.82
CA VAL A 29 24.03 2.72 29.60
C VAL A 29 22.88 3.73 29.47
N THR A 30 22.89 4.48 28.36
CA THR A 30 21.79 5.34 27.93
C THR A 30 20.93 4.59 26.92
N LEU A 31 19.65 4.42 27.21
CA LEU A 31 18.69 3.81 26.28
C LEU A 31 17.97 4.87 25.44
N LYS A 32 18.09 4.77 24.12
CA LYS A 32 17.29 5.54 23.15
C LYS A 32 16.34 4.60 22.43
N CYS A 33 15.04 4.75 22.69
CA CYS A 33 14.01 3.96 22.02
C CYS A 33 13.49 4.68 20.78
N LEU A 34 13.38 3.94 19.68
CA LEU A 34 12.65 4.37 18.49
C LEU A 34 11.16 3.99 18.58
N PRO A 35 10.26 4.71 17.91
CA PRO A 35 8.83 4.38 17.93
C PRO A 35 8.55 2.95 17.46
N ALA A 36 7.80 2.18 18.24
CA ALA A 36 7.42 0.81 17.88
C ALA A 36 6.57 0.75 16.59
N SER A 37 5.93 1.86 16.21
CA SER A 37 5.17 2.00 14.95
C SER A 37 6.05 1.85 13.69
N LEU A 38 7.37 1.96 13.79
CA LEU A 38 8.29 1.70 12.68
C LEU A 38 8.22 0.25 12.18
N HIS A 39 7.68 -0.70 12.94
CA HIS A 39 7.44 -2.06 12.44
C HIS A 39 6.45 -2.13 11.27
N ASN A 40 5.58 -1.13 11.12
CA ASN A 40 4.70 -1.01 9.97
C ASN A 40 5.39 -0.35 8.75
N HIS A 41 6.63 0.12 8.93
CA HIS A 41 7.43 0.86 7.95
C HIS A 41 8.92 0.46 8.04
N PRO A 42 9.26 -0.82 7.75
CA PRO A 42 10.62 -1.32 7.95
C PRO A 42 11.68 -0.61 7.10
N ASP A 43 11.27 -0.01 5.99
CA ASP A 43 12.09 0.85 5.14
C ASP A 43 12.58 2.12 5.85
N ARG A 44 11.87 2.59 6.88
CA ARG A 44 12.22 3.81 7.65
C ARG A 44 13.10 3.52 8.86
N ILE A 45 13.29 2.23 9.21
CA ILE A 45 14.10 1.82 10.36
C ILE A 45 15.57 2.25 10.19
N PRO A 46 16.26 2.02 9.04
CA PRO A 46 17.65 2.43 8.89
C PRO A 46 17.86 3.92 9.09
N ASP A 47 17.01 4.77 8.49
CA ASP A 47 17.11 6.23 8.64
C ASP A 47 16.84 6.70 10.07
N ALA A 48 15.88 6.07 10.76
CA ALA A 48 15.57 6.40 12.15
C ALA A 48 16.71 6.00 13.09
N VAL A 49 17.33 4.84 12.86
CA VAL A 49 18.51 4.39 13.61
C VAL A 49 19.70 5.30 13.29
N ALA A 50 19.93 5.67 12.03
CA ALA A 50 21.01 6.58 11.62
C ALA A 50 20.90 7.94 12.31
N ARG A 51 19.70 8.56 12.34
CA ARG A 51 19.47 9.81 13.08
C ARG A 51 19.77 9.68 14.57
N ALA A 52 19.32 8.58 15.20
CA ALA A 52 19.58 8.34 16.61
C ALA A 52 21.08 8.11 16.89
N ILE A 53 21.82 7.51 15.95
CA ILE A 53 23.29 7.39 16.03
C ILE A 53 23.91 8.79 15.98
N ASP A 54 23.54 9.61 15.01
CA ASP A 54 24.10 10.96 14.82
C ASP A 54 23.84 11.86 16.05
N GLU A 55 22.65 11.76 16.66
CA GLU A 55 22.30 12.46 17.91
C GLU A 55 23.18 12.05 19.10
N LEU A 56 23.61 10.79 19.17
CA LEU A 56 24.31 10.23 20.32
C LEU A 56 25.84 10.19 20.15
N ALA A 57 26.33 10.33 18.91
CA ALA A 57 27.74 10.22 18.56
C ALA A 57 28.64 11.24 19.30
N ALA A 58 28.12 12.43 19.58
CA ALA A 58 28.87 13.47 20.28
C ALA A 58 29.05 13.21 21.79
N THR A 59 28.20 12.37 22.39
CA THR A 59 28.10 12.21 23.86
C THR A 59 28.44 10.81 24.35
N HIS A 60 28.44 9.81 23.47
CA HIS A 60 28.65 8.40 23.83
C HIS A 60 29.85 7.82 23.08
N ARG A 61 30.75 7.17 23.82
CA ARG A 61 31.98 6.60 23.24
C ARG A 61 31.71 5.31 22.47
N LYS A 62 30.63 4.61 22.79
CA LYS A 62 30.22 3.36 22.15
C LYS A 62 28.71 3.40 21.93
N ILE A 63 28.28 3.08 20.72
CA ILE A 63 26.87 2.95 20.36
C ILE A 63 26.66 1.51 19.89
N VAL A 64 25.60 0.88 20.38
CA VAL A 64 25.16 -0.44 19.92
C VAL A 64 23.66 -0.41 19.63
N VAL A 65 23.20 -1.32 18.77
CA VAL A 65 21.81 -1.35 18.33
C VAL A 65 21.13 -2.64 18.81
N ALA A 66 20.13 -2.51 19.67
CA ALA A 66 19.24 -3.59 20.11
C ALA A 66 17.98 -3.60 19.22
N TYR A 67 18.17 -3.91 17.94
CA TYR A 67 17.10 -3.93 16.93
C TYR A 67 17.33 -5.10 15.97
N GLY A 68 16.29 -5.91 15.71
CA GLY A 68 16.37 -7.00 14.74
C GLY A 68 16.32 -6.48 13.30
N ASP A 69 16.48 -7.35 12.30
CA ASP A 69 16.26 -6.93 10.91
C ASP A 69 14.82 -6.41 10.72
N CYS A 70 13.84 -7.10 11.33
CA CYS A 70 12.45 -6.67 11.37
C CYS A 70 11.86 -6.30 10.00
N GLY A 71 12.35 -6.94 8.94
CA GLY A 71 11.90 -6.72 7.57
C GLY A 71 12.67 -5.66 6.79
N THR A 72 13.81 -5.15 7.31
CA THR A 72 14.66 -4.23 6.53
C THR A 72 15.36 -4.93 5.36
N GLY A 73 15.46 -6.26 5.38
CA GLY A 73 16.11 -7.03 4.32
C GLY A 73 17.61 -6.75 4.25
N GLY A 74 18.26 -6.56 5.40
CA GLY A 74 19.69 -6.26 5.51
C GLY A 74 20.07 -4.81 5.17
N LEU A 75 19.11 -3.91 4.98
CA LEU A 75 19.40 -2.47 4.83
C LEU A 75 19.96 -1.88 6.12
N LEU A 76 19.43 -2.32 7.28
CA LEU A 76 19.94 -1.91 8.58
C LEU A 76 21.40 -2.38 8.77
N ASP A 77 21.69 -3.64 8.43
CA ASP A 77 23.05 -4.20 8.50
C ASP A 77 24.05 -3.40 7.68
N ARG A 78 23.74 -3.16 6.41
CA ARG A 78 24.62 -2.38 5.51
C ARG A 78 24.91 -0.97 6.04
N MET A 79 23.89 -0.30 6.58
CA MET A 79 24.04 1.05 7.14
C MET A 79 24.93 1.04 8.40
N LEU A 80 24.76 0.04 9.26
CA LEU A 80 25.53 -0.10 10.50
C LEU A 80 26.98 -0.54 10.24
N GLU A 81 27.20 -1.45 9.30
CA GLU A 81 28.53 -1.89 8.86
C GLU A 81 29.35 -0.72 8.31
N ALA A 82 28.74 0.13 7.47
CA ALA A 82 29.39 1.33 6.94
C ALA A 82 29.83 2.32 8.04
N ARG A 83 29.26 2.21 9.25
CA ARG A 83 29.55 3.06 10.42
C ARG A 83 30.32 2.32 11.51
N GLY A 84 30.67 1.05 11.31
CA GLY A 84 31.35 0.22 12.31
C GLY A 84 30.55 -0.01 13.59
N ILE A 85 29.21 0.03 13.52
CA ILE A 85 28.33 -0.12 14.69
C ILE A 85 27.76 -1.53 14.73
N ALA A 86 27.85 -2.19 15.88
CA ALA A 86 27.30 -3.53 16.07
C ALA A 86 25.82 -3.49 16.48
N ARG A 87 25.05 -4.46 16.01
CA ARG A 87 23.69 -4.75 16.50
C ARG A 87 23.56 -6.16 17.03
N ILE A 88 22.58 -6.38 17.88
CA ILE A 88 22.15 -7.74 18.24
C ILE A 88 21.69 -8.48 16.97
N ALA A 89 22.17 -9.71 16.78
CA ALA A 89 21.76 -10.55 15.67
C ALA A 89 20.29 -10.97 15.83
N GLY A 90 19.62 -11.23 14.70
CA GLY A 90 18.29 -11.84 14.70
C GLY A 90 17.31 -11.24 13.69
N PRO A 91 16.33 -12.05 13.24
CA PRO A 91 15.36 -11.64 12.22
C PRO A 91 14.30 -10.69 12.79
N HIS A 92 13.94 -10.81 14.08
CA HIS A 92 12.91 -9.99 14.71
C HIS A 92 13.27 -9.63 16.15
N CYS A 93 12.86 -8.45 16.65
CA CYS A 93 13.11 -8.06 18.04
C CYS A 93 12.56 -9.05 19.08
N TYR A 94 11.43 -9.71 18.80
CA TYR A 94 10.86 -10.70 19.73
C TYR A 94 11.62 -12.03 19.71
N SER A 95 12.38 -12.34 18.64
CA SER A 95 13.17 -13.58 18.57
C SER A 95 14.28 -13.62 19.61
N PHE A 96 14.73 -12.45 20.07
CA PHE A 96 15.76 -12.33 21.12
C PHE A 96 15.32 -13.02 22.40
N PHE A 97 14.04 -12.95 22.77
CA PHE A 97 13.57 -13.52 24.02
C PHE A 97 13.64 -15.04 24.03
N SER A 98 13.31 -15.68 22.90
CA SER A 98 13.41 -17.15 22.77
C SER A 98 14.85 -17.62 22.51
N GLY A 99 15.73 -16.70 22.13
CA GLY A 99 17.05 -17.01 21.57
C GLY A 99 16.95 -17.28 20.06
N ASN A 100 17.84 -16.68 19.28
CA ASN A 100 17.80 -16.75 17.82
C ASN A 100 18.00 -18.17 17.28
N ASP A 101 18.85 -18.98 17.92
CA ASP A 101 19.09 -20.38 17.50
C ASP A 101 17.84 -21.24 17.71
N ALA A 102 17.19 -21.11 18.87
CA ALA A 102 15.94 -21.80 19.16
C ALA A 102 14.79 -21.32 18.26
N PHE A 103 14.77 -20.02 17.92
CA PHE A 103 13.83 -19.45 16.97
C PHE A 103 14.04 -20.01 15.55
N ALA A 104 15.28 -20.07 15.08
CA ALA A 104 15.63 -20.62 13.77
C ALA A 104 15.29 -22.11 13.64
N GLY A 105 15.58 -22.91 14.68
CA GLY A 105 15.27 -24.34 14.70
C GLY A 105 13.77 -24.67 14.68
N ARG A 106 12.90 -23.69 14.93
CA ARG A 106 11.44 -23.84 14.94
C ARG A 106 10.73 -23.07 13.82
N ALA A 107 11.49 -22.35 12.98
CA ALA A 107 10.93 -21.49 11.94
C ALA A 107 9.89 -22.21 11.08
N THR A 108 10.13 -23.48 10.73
CA THR A 108 9.21 -24.29 9.92
C THR A 108 7.92 -24.67 10.65
N ALA A 109 8.02 -25.07 11.93
CA ALA A 109 6.88 -25.50 12.72
C ALA A 109 5.99 -24.32 13.13
N ASP A 110 6.60 -23.17 13.40
CA ASP A 110 5.91 -21.97 13.87
C ASP A 110 5.48 -21.04 12.72
N MET A 111 5.62 -21.43 11.45
CA MET A 111 5.25 -20.60 10.28
C MET A 111 3.79 -20.14 10.30
N ARG A 112 2.89 -20.90 10.94
CA ARG A 112 1.46 -20.59 11.05
C ARG A 112 1.09 -20.00 12.41
N TYR A 113 2.06 -19.52 13.19
CA TYR A 113 1.82 -19.03 14.54
C TYR A 113 2.03 -17.52 14.67
N PHE A 114 1.16 -16.89 15.44
CA PHE A 114 1.22 -15.45 15.73
C PHE A 114 1.92 -15.25 17.08
N TYR A 115 2.99 -14.46 17.11
CA TYR A 115 3.75 -14.23 18.35
C TYR A 115 3.28 -12.99 19.10
N LEU A 116 3.13 -13.15 20.42
CA LEU A 116 2.77 -12.09 21.35
C LEU A 116 3.85 -11.99 22.43
N THR A 117 4.32 -10.78 22.74
CA THR A 117 5.23 -10.49 23.87
C THR A 117 4.48 -9.74 24.97
N ASP A 118 5.03 -9.63 26.18
CA ASP A 118 4.42 -8.87 27.29
C ASP A 118 4.05 -7.44 26.87
N PHE A 119 4.91 -6.79 26.08
CA PHE A 119 4.63 -5.47 25.50
C PHE A 119 3.39 -5.51 24.60
N LEU A 120 3.34 -6.46 23.66
CA LEU A 120 2.23 -6.55 22.72
C LEU A 120 0.93 -6.99 23.39
N VAL A 121 0.98 -7.82 24.44
CA VAL A 121 -0.18 -8.12 25.31
C VAL A 121 -0.75 -6.83 25.89
N ARG A 122 0.12 -5.97 26.45
CA ARG A 122 -0.31 -4.71 27.08
C ARG A 122 -0.89 -3.72 26.08
N GLN A 123 -0.48 -3.79 24.83
CA GLN A 123 -0.84 -2.84 23.77
C GLN A 123 -1.67 -3.49 22.67
N PHE A 124 -2.28 -4.65 22.95
CA PHE A 124 -2.94 -5.47 21.94
C PHE A 124 -4.05 -4.70 21.22
N GLU A 125 -4.88 -3.96 21.96
CA GLU A 125 -5.91 -3.13 21.35
C GLU A 125 -5.30 -2.01 20.48
N THR A 126 -4.33 -1.26 21.01
CA THR A 126 -3.77 -0.08 20.34
C THR A 126 -2.88 -0.40 19.15
N LEU A 127 -2.21 -1.56 19.14
CA LEU A 127 -1.23 -1.93 18.11
C LEU A 127 -1.69 -3.04 17.17
N VAL A 128 -2.70 -3.83 17.55
CA VAL A 128 -3.24 -4.90 16.70
C VAL A 128 -4.69 -4.58 16.32
N VAL A 129 -5.57 -4.39 17.29
CA VAL A 129 -7.02 -4.27 17.01
C VAL A 129 -7.35 -2.98 16.26
N CYS A 130 -7.05 -1.81 16.82
CA CYS A 130 -7.43 -0.51 16.24
C CYS A 130 -6.72 -0.20 14.90
N PRO A 131 -5.40 -0.46 14.73
CA PRO A 131 -4.72 -0.16 13.47
C PRO A 131 -5.14 -1.07 12.32
N LEU A 132 -5.53 -2.32 12.62
CA LEU A 132 -6.08 -3.25 11.63
C LEU A 132 -7.58 -3.02 11.39
N GLY A 133 -8.20 -2.13 12.18
CA GLY A 133 -9.62 -1.78 12.08
C GLY A 133 -10.56 -2.87 12.60
N LEU A 134 -10.07 -3.83 13.39
CA LEU A 134 -10.82 -4.98 13.90
C LEU A 134 -11.87 -4.58 14.95
N ASP A 135 -11.71 -3.42 15.57
CA ASP A 135 -12.68 -2.78 16.44
C ASP A 135 -13.93 -2.30 15.67
N ARG A 136 -13.75 -1.93 14.40
CA ARG A 136 -14.82 -1.40 13.53
C ARG A 136 -15.34 -2.44 12.54
N HIS A 137 -14.47 -3.37 12.11
CA HIS A 137 -14.73 -4.40 11.11
C HIS A 137 -14.24 -5.77 11.62
N PRO A 138 -14.95 -6.40 12.58
CA PRO A 138 -14.56 -7.69 13.13
C PRO A 138 -14.63 -8.82 12.10
N ASP A 139 -15.37 -8.64 11.00
CA ASP A 139 -15.43 -9.52 9.84
C ASP A 139 -14.07 -9.66 9.11
N LEU A 140 -13.12 -8.75 9.36
CA LEU A 140 -11.75 -8.86 8.86
C LEU A 140 -10.88 -9.85 9.66
N LEU A 141 -11.34 -10.35 10.82
CA LEU A 141 -10.57 -11.28 11.65
C LEU A 141 -10.11 -12.52 10.89
N PRO A 142 -10.98 -13.27 10.17
CA PRO A 142 -10.55 -14.39 9.34
C PRO A 142 -9.58 -13.99 8.24
N ALA A 143 -9.68 -12.75 7.72
CA ALA A 143 -8.82 -12.26 6.67
C ALA A 143 -7.39 -11.98 7.14
N TYR A 144 -7.20 -11.52 8.38
CA TYR A 144 -5.89 -11.26 8.97
C TYR A 144 -5.32 -12.49 9.68
N PHE A 145 -6.16 -13.25 10.40
CA PHE A 145 -5.72 -14.29 11.32
C PHE A 145 -6.11 -15.71 10.91
N GLY A 146 -6.97 -15.91 9.91
CA GLY A 146 -7.48 -17.24 9.55
C GLY A 146 -6.45 -18.23 8.99
N ALA A 147 -5.28 -17.75 8.56
CA ALA A 147 -4.17 -18.63 8.17
C ALA A 147 -3.35 -19.12 9.38
N TYR A 148 -3.46 -18.42 10.52
CA TYR A 148 -2.79 -18.78 11.75
C TYR A 148 -3.58 -19.86 12.47
N GLU A 149 -2.86 -20.79 13.08
CA GLU A 149 -3.48 -21.85 13.90
C GLU A 149 -3.44 -21.50 15.39
N LYS A 150 -2.40 -20.79 15.81
CA LYS A 150 -2.07 -20.61 17.21
C LYS A 150 -1.41 -19.26 17.49
N LEU A 151 -1.74 -18.66 18.61
CA LEU A 151 -1.04 -17.56 19.24
C LEU A 151 -0.03 -18.12 20.24
N ILE A 152 1.25 -17.79 20.04
CA ILE A 152 2.34 -18.09 20.96
C ILE A 152 2.63 -16.86 21.80
N TYR A 153 2.30 -16.91 23.08
CA TYR A 153 2.67 -15.88 24.05
C TYR A 153 4.06 -16.17 24.61
N LEU A 154 5.04 -15.40 24.17
CA LEU A 154 6.40 -15.36 24.69
C LEU A 154 6.41 -14.51 25.95
N ALA A 155 6.27 -15.14 27.12
CA ALA A 155 6.21 -14.46 28.41
C ALA A 155 7.64 -14.11 28.91
N GLN A 156 7.92 -12.81 29.08
CA GLN A 156 9.19 -12.34 29.65
C GLN A 156 9.19 -12.42 31.17
N ILE A 157 8.03 -12.20 31.81
CA ILE A 157 7.85 -12.33 33.27
C ILE A 157 6.66 -13.23 33.63
N GLN A 158 6.63 -13.70 34.88
CA GLN A 158 5.44 -14.34 35.44
C GLN A 158 4.46 -13.28 35.94
N ASP A 159 3.43 -12.98 35.15
CA ASP A 159 2.37 -12.04 35.52
C ASP A 159 1.00 -12.63 35.14
N LYS A 160 0.22 -13.02 36.16
CA LYS A 160 -1.11 -13.61 35.97
C LYS A 160 -2.06 -12.70 35.20
N LYS A 161 -1.92 -11.37 35.31
CA LYS A 161 -2.78 -10.43 34.57
C LYS A 161 -2.46 -10.42 33.08
N LEU A 162 -1.18 -10.57 32.72
CA LEU A 162 -0.78 -10.69 31.33
C LEU A 162 -1.18 -12.04 30.74
N ASP A 163 -1.10 -13.12 31.53
CA ASP A 163 -1.55 -14.44 31.09
C ASP A 163 -3.02 -14.43 30.67
N VAL A 164 -3.89 -13.81 31.49
CA VAL A 164 -5.31 -13.64 31.17
C VAL A 164 -5.50 -12.82 29.89
N LYS A 165 -4.83 -11.67 29.77
CA LYS A 165 -4.92 -10.83 28.58
C LYS A 165 -4.43 -11.51 27.30
N ALA A 166 -3.39 -12.33 27.39
CA ALA A 166 -2.86 -13.08 26.25
C ALA A 166 -3.86 -14.17 25.79
N GLN A 167 -4.55 -14.81 26.75
CA GLN A 167 -5.63 -15.75 26.44
C GLN A 167 -6.85 -15.05 25.83
N GLU A 168 -7.23 -13.89 26.34
CA GLU A 168 -8.29 -13.04 25.76
C GLU A 168 -7.94 -12.61 24.34
N ALA A 169 -6.68 -12.24 24.08
CA ALA A 169 -6.21 -11.91 22.74
C ALA A 169 -6.30 -13.12 21.79
N ALA A 170 -5.88 -14.31 22.22
CA ALA A 170 -6.00 -15.52 21.41
C ALA A 170 -7.47 -15.87 21.10
N ALA A 171 -8.35 -15.73 22.11
CA ALA A 171 -9.78 -15.93 21.94
C ALA A 171 -10.41 -14.91 20.98
N PHE A 172 -10.05 -13.63 21.11
CA PHE A 172 -10.50 -12.57 20.20
C PHE A 172 -10.10 -12.85 18.75
N LEU A 173 -8.89 -13.40 18.53
CA LEU A 173 -8.39 -13.75 17.21
C LEU A 173 -8.90 -15.10 16.67
N GLY A 174 -9.57 -15.90 17.50
CA GLY A 174 -10.00 -17.25 17.14
C GLY A 174 -8.86 -18.26 16.96
N LEU A 175 -7.74 -18.06 17.67
CA LEU A 175 -6.54 -18.89 17.56
C LEU A 175 -6.36 -19.82 18.77
N GLY A 176 -5.71 -20.97 18.56
CA GLY A 176 -5.20 -21.78 19.67
C GLY A 176 -4.22 -20.97 20.53
N TYR A 177 -4.03 -21.34 21.79
CA TYR A 177 -3.15 -20.59 22.71
C TYR A 177 -2.03 -21.47 23.25
N GLU A 178 -0.80 -20.94 23.28
CA GLU A 178 0.33 -21.55 23.95
C GLU A 178 1.20 -20.47 24.60
N LYS A 179 1.51 -20.65 25.88
CA LYS A 179 2.44 -19.79 26.62
C LYS A 179 3.82 -20.44 26.65
N ARG A 180 4.85 -19.66 26.31
CA ARG A 180 6.27 -20.03 26.45
C ARG A 180 6.94 -19.04 27.38
N ASN A 181 7.50 -19.55 28.48
CA ASN A 181 8.30 -18.71 29.40
C ASN A 181 9.70 -18.59 28.83
N VAL A 182 10.09 -17.37 28.43
CA VAL A 182 11.33 -17.14 27.68
C VAL A 182 12.29 -16.19 28.38
N GLY A 183 11.82 -15.39 29.34
CA GLY A 183 12.66 -14.41 30.01
C GLY A 183 13.22 -13.39 29.01
N TYR A 184 14.51 -13.08 29.12
CA TYR A 184 15.17 -12.06 28.28
C TYR A 184 16.00 -12.62 27.12
N GLY A 185 16.17 -13.95 27.03
CA GLY A 185 16.96 -14.64 26.00
C GLY A 185 18.30 -13.96 25.66
N ASP A 186 18.56 -13.76 24.37
CA ASP A 186 19.79 -13.16 23.82
C ASP A 186 19.98 -11.69 24.20
N LEU A 187 18.93 -11.00 24.65
CA LEU A 187 18.99 -9.58 25.02
C LEU A 187 19.84 -9.37 26.29
N ALA A 188 19.77 -10.31 27.24
CA ALA A 188 20.56 -10.26 28.48
C ALA A 188 22.08 -10.36 28.22
N PRO A 189 22.60 -11.42 27.57
CA PRO A 189 24.04 -11.53 27.28
C PRO A 189 24.53 -10.43 26.32
N PHE A 190 23.69 -9.94 25.40
CA PHE A 190 24.06 -8.81 24.53
C PHE A 190 24.35 -7.53 25.32
N LEU A 191 23.51 -7.21 26.31
CA LEU A 191 23.68 -5.99 27.11
C LEU A 191 24.78 -6.12 28.16
N THR A 192 24.98 -7.31 28.75
CA THR A 192 26.04 -7.52 29.75
C THR A 192 27.43 -7.61 29.12
N ALA A 193 27.54 -8.06 27.85
CA ALA A 193 28.81 -8.07 27.10
C ALA A 193 29.41 -6.67 26.88
N LEU A 194 28.64 -5.60 27.09
CA LEU A 194 29.10 -4.21 26.98
C LEU A 194 30.20 -3.85 27.99
N GLU A 195 30.39 -4.65 29.05
CA GLU A 195 31.42 -4.47 30.10
C GLU A 195 32.84 -4.97 29.74
N GLY A 196 33.07 -5.62 28.59
CA GLY A 196 34.45 -6.02 28.24
C GLY A 196 34.67 -7.03 27.12
N ALA A 197 33.65 -7.47 26.38
CA ALA A 197 33.82 -8.43 25.28
C ALA A 197 33.45 -7.81 23.91
N PRO A 198 34.07 -8.27 22.80
CA PRO A 198 33.64 -7.87 21.46
C PRO A 198 32.19 -8.30 21.23
N VAL A 199 31.36 -7.35 20.79
CA VAL A 199 29.97 -7.64 20.39
C VAL A 199 30.03 -8.40 19.07
N PRO A 200 29.46 -9.61 18.96
CA PRO A 200 29.46 -10.35 17.70
C PRO A 200 28.71 -9.56 16.63
N SER A 201 29.39 -9.25 15.52
CA SER A 201 28.74 -8.74 14.31
C SER A 201 27.97 -9.88 13.62
N PRO A 202 26.74 -9.64 13.13
CA PRO A 202 25.99 -10.67 12.42
C PRO A 202 26.73 -11.12 11.14
N ARG A 203 26.63 -12.41 10.81
CA ARG A 203 27.02 -12.92 9.48
C ARG A 203 25.93 -12.53 8.48
N PRO A 204 26.28 -12.14 7.23
CA PRO A 204 25.29 -11.91 6.19
C PRO A 204 24.41 -13.16 6.00
N LEU A 205 23.09 -12.97 5.86
CA LEU A 205 22.19 -14.06 5.50
C LEU A 205 22.58 -14.59 4.10
N PRO A 206 22.60 -15.92 3.89
CA PRO A 206 22.92 -16.48 2.59
C PRO A 206 21.88 -16.07 1.53
N PRO A 207 22.27 -15.94 0.25
CA PRO A 207 21.33 -15.68 -0.84
C PRO A 207 20.33 -16.83 -0.98
N ARG A 208 19.11 -16.48 -1.43
CA ARG A 208 17.91 -17.35 -1.52
C ARG A 208 18.05 -18.62 -2.39
N SER A 209 19.20 -18.88 -3.01
CA SER A 209 19.35 -19.89 -4.06
C SER A 209 19.51 -21.35 -3.58
N GLU A 210 19.62 -21.62 -2.28
CA GLU A 210 20.01 -22.97 -1.80
C GLU A 210 18.92 -23.79 -1.08
N PHE A 211 17.68 -23.29 -0.95
CA PHE A 211 16.58 -24.11 -0.42
C PHE A 211 15.80 -24.78 -1.56
N ARG A 212 16.15 -26.04 -1.87
CA ARG A 212 15.26 -26.98 -2.57
C ARG A 212 14.73 -28.02 -1.59
N SER A 213 13.42 -28.26 -1.59
CA SER A 213 12.89 -29.63 -1.50
C SER A 213 11.39 -29.69 -1.85
N GLU A 214 11.05 -30.85 -2.39
CA GLU A 214 9.79 -31.31 -2.98
C GLU A 214 8.69 -31.54 -1.92
N ILE A 215 7.43 -31.18 -2.22
CA ILE A 215 6.24 -31.76 -1.55
C ILE A 215 5.07 -31.88 -2.56
N ALA A 216 4.41 -33.04 -2.56
CA ALA A 216 3.29 -33.45 -3.41
C ALA A 216 1.89 -32.98 -2.90
N PRO A 217 0.80 -33.03 -3.71
CA PRO A 217 -0.47 -32.33 -3.43
C PRO A 217 -1.58 -33.22 -2.83
N PRO A 218 -2.66 -32.63 -2.27
CA PRO A 218 -4.00 -33.22 -2.48
C PRO A 218 -5.19 -32.23 -2.67
N VAL A 219 -5.90 -32.42 -3.80
CA VAL A 219 -7.35 -32.68 -4.10
C VAL A 219 -8.51 -32.12 -3.21
N PRO A 220 -9.68 -31.76 -3.80
CA PRO A 220 -10.65 -30.75 -3.31
C PRO A 220 -12.03 -31.31 -2.83
N LEU A 221 -12.89 -30.45 -2.27
CA LEU A 221 -14.32 -30.74 -2.04
C LEU A 221 -15.23 -29.53 -2.35
N ALA A 222 -16.33 -29.82 -3.06
CA ALA A 222 -17.30 -28.88 -3.64
C ALA A 222 -18.72 -29.07 -3.07
N ARG A 223 -19.60 -28.08 -3.36
CA ARG A 223 -21.08 -28.01 -3.29
C ARG A 223 -21.65 -27.69 -1.90
N LEU A 224 -22.51 -26.66 -1.73
CA LEU A 224 -23.91 -26.59 -2.18
C LEU A 224 -24.42 -25.13 -2.27
N TYR A 225 -25.19 -24.79 -3.31
CA TYR A 225 -26.14 -23.65 -3.33
C TYR A 225 -27.22 -23.87 -4.41
N ASN A 226 -28.47 -23.55 -4.07
CA ASN A 226 -29.60 -23.12 -4.92
C ASN A 226 -30.69 -22.58 -3.95
N SER A 227 -31.58 -21.63 -4.22
CA SER A 227 -32.12 -21.01 -5.44
C SER A 227 -32.96 -19.76 -5.10
N GLY A 228 -33.20 -18.84 -6.06
CA GLY A 228 -34.31 -17.85 -6.05
C GLY A 228 -33.94 -16.46 -6.60
N ALA A 229 -34.62 -15.97 -7.64
CA ALA A 229 -34.20 -14.86 -8.52
C ALA A 229 -35.11 -13.62 -8.49
N GLU A 230 -34.53 -12.42 -8.73
CA GLU A 230 -35.15 -11.23 -9.37
C GLU A 230 -34.04 -10.22 -9.79
N ARG A 231 -34.17 -9.59 -10.97
CA ARG A 231 -33.08 -8.94 -11.72
C ARG A 231 -32.68 -7.55 -11.21
N THR A 232 -31.57 -7.52 -10.50
CA THR A 232 -30.71 -6.35 -10.19
C THR A 232 -29.41 -6.50 -11.00
N LEU A 233 -28.56 -5.48 -11.14
CA LEU A 233 -27.14 -5.69 -11.46
C LEU A 233 -26.51 -6.50 -10.30
N THR A 234 -26.65 -7.82 -10.39
CA THR A 234 -26.18 -8.76 -9.39
C THR A 234 -24.66 -8.90 -9.51
N VAL A 235 -23.96 -8.54 -8.44
CA VAL A 235 -22.66 -9.15 -8.12
C VAL A 235 -22.95 -10.65 -7.91
N ALA A 236 -22.77 -11.46 -8.96
CA ALA A 236 -23.09 -12.89 -8.95
C ALA A 236 -21.81 -13.75 -8.93
N LYS A 237 -21.87 -14.86 -8.18
CA LYS A 237 -20.80 -15.83 -7.98
C LYS A 237 -20.28 -16.43 -9.30
N PRO A 238 -18.99 -16.85 -9.36
CA PRO A 238 -18.33 -17.25 -10.60
C PRO A 238 -18.99 -18.48 -11.23
N HIS A 239 -19.30 -18.37 -12.52
CA HIS A 239 -19.50 -19.54 -13.37
C HIS A 239 -18.12 -20.04 -13.82
N ALA A 240 -17.82 -21.28 -13.45
CA ALA A 240 -16.69 -22.01 -14.00
C ALA A 240 -16.97 -22.42 -15.45
N ASP A 241 -15.90 -22.35 -16.24
CA ASP A 241 -15.64 -23.10 -17.47
C ASP A 241 -16.24 -22.55 -18.78
N LYS A 242 -15.48 -21.65 -19.42
CA LYS A 242 -15.18 -21.74 -20.84
C LYS A 242 -13.70 -21.46 -21.04
N THR A 243 -12.95 -22.48 -21.43
CA THR A 243 -11.56 -22.33 -21.88
C THR A 243 -11.51 -21.37 -23.06
N MET A 244 -10.78 -20.27 -22.89
CA MET A 244 -10.50 -19.33 -23.98
C MET A 244 -9.67 -20.03 -25.06
N PRO A 245 -10.04 -19.95 -26.34
CA PRO A 245 -9.24 -20.58 -27.40
C PRO A 245 -7.87 -19.89 -27.52
N PRO A 246 -6.79 -20.62 -27.83
CA PRO A 246 -5.49 -20.01 -28.12
C PRO A 246 -5.57 -19.27 -29.47
N VAL A 247 -5.30 -17.97 -29.45
CA VAL A 247 -5.25 -17.14 -30.67
C VAL A 247 -3.82 -16.62 -30.87
N ALA A 248 -3.36 -16.71 -32.12
CA ALA A 248 -2.01 -16.41 -32.58
C ALA A 248 -1.44 -15.06 -32.12
N GLU A 249 -0.10 -15.01 -32.00
CA GLU A 249 0.68 -13.80 -31.70
C GLU A 249 0.43 -12.71 -32.74
N TYR A 250 -0.37 -11.72 -32.37
CA TYR A 250 -0.52 -10.45 -33.07
C TYR A 250 -0.37 -9.31 -32.05
N THR A 251 0.65 -8.47 -32.22
CA THR A 251 1.06 -7.40 -31.30
C THR A 251 0.28 -6.11 -31.58
N ALA A 252 -0.97 -6.03 -31.13
CA ALA A 252 -1.66 -4.75 -31.07
C ALA A 252 -0.92 -3.80 -30.10
N PRO A 253 -0.91 -2.47 -30.36
CA PRO A 253 -0.29 -1.52 -29.45
C PRO A 253 -0.99 -1.56 -28.07
N PRO A 254 -0.23 -1.48 -26.96
CA PRO A 254 -0.78 -1.42 -25.61
C PRO A 254 -1.74 -0.24 -25.43
N LEU A 255 -2.65 -0.36 -24.45
CA LEU A 255 -3.55 0.74 -24.09
C LEU A 255 -2.74 1.97 -23.64
N ILE A 256 -3.26 3.16 -23.99
CA ILE A 256 -2.73 4.43 -23.47
C ILE A 256 -2.85 4.47 -21.96
N ALA A 257 -1.96 5.22 -21.30
CA ALA A 257 -1.91 5.27 -19.85
C ALA A 257 -1.91 6.68 -19.26
N SER A 258 -2.49 6.78 -18.08
CA SER A 258 -2.37 7.91 -17.15
C SER A 258 -1.85 7.43 -15.80
N MET A 259 -1.39 8.33 -14.94
CA MET A 259 -0.85 7.97 -13.62
C MET A 259 -1.32 8.95 -12.54
N GLU A 260 -1.47 8.49 -11.30
CA GLU A 260 -1.76 9.35 -10.16
C GLU A 260 -0.50 9.92 -9.48
N ALA A 261 -0.64 11.03 -8.78
CA ALA A 261 0.29 11.51 -7.77
C ALA A 261 -0.50 12.28 -6.71
N THR A 262 -0.07 12.26 -5.44
CA THR A 262 -0.70 13.17 -4.46
C THR A 262 -0.29 14.61 -4.74
N PRO A 263 -1.13 15.62 -4.41
CA PRO A 263 -0.76 17.03 -4.53
C PRO A 263 0.59 17.37 -3.93
N ASN A 264 0.85 16.95 -2.68
CA ASN A 264 2.13 17.22 -2.04
C ASN A 264 3.32 16.54 -2.76
N GLN A 265 3.16 15.29 -3.20
CA GLN A 265 4.20 14.62 -4.00
C GLN A 265 4.47 15.39 -5.29
N ALA A 266 3.42 15.74 -6.04
CA ALA A 266 3.53 16.46 -7.31
C ALA A 266 4.12 17.86 -7.16
N ALA A 267 3.86 18.55 -6.04
CA ALA A 267 4.41 19.87 -5.76
C ALA A 267 5.89 19.85 -5.36
N THR A 268 6.35 18.80 -4.65
CA THR A 268 7.64 18.83 -3.95
C THR A 268 8.72 17.92 -4.51
N THR A 269 8.36 16.83 -5.20
CA THR A 269 9.34 15.82 -5.61
C THR A 269 10.01 16.16 -6.94
N SER A 270 11.35 16.14 -7.00
CA SER A 270 12.09 16.18 -8.26
C SER A 270 11.92 14.91 -9.09
N ALA A 271 11.40 13.81 -8.51
CA ALA A 271 11.25 12.53 -9.19
C ALA A 271 10.33 12.57 -10.43
N LEU A 272 9.49 13.60 -10.58
CA LEU A 272 8.62 13.80 -11.75
C LEU A 272 9.32 14.47 -12.93
N GLU A 273 10.49 15.09 -12.77
CA GLU A 273 11.19 15.79 -13.85
C GLU A 273 11.68 14.78 -14.90
N GLY A 274 11.19 14.90 -16.14
CA GLY A 274 11.53 14.01 -17.25
C GLY A 274 11.07 12.55 -17.07
N LEU A 275 10.24 12.28 -16.05
CA LEU A 275 9.82 10.92 -15.72
C LEU A 275 8.84 10.32 -16.75
N LEU A 276 7.95 11.15 -17.28
CA LEU A 276 6.90 10.73 -18.21
C LEU A 276 7.07 11.48 -19.54
N PRO A 277 6.53 10.95 -20.65
CA PRO A 277 6.41 11.74 -21.86
C PRO A 277 5.59 13.02 -21.64
N ARG A 278 5.90 14.08 -22.40
CA ARG A 278 5.10 15.30 -22.40
C ARG A 278 3.66 14.99 -22.84
N GLY A 279 2.70 15.66 -22.22
CA GLY A 279 1.27 15.45 -22.46
C GLY A 279 0.66 14.26 -21.71
N THR A 280 1.45 13.46 -20.97
CA THR A 280 0.88 12.41 -20.12
C THR A 280 -0.03 13.02 -19.05
N ALA A 281 -1.23 12.46 -18.93
CA ALA A 281 -2.18 12.84 -17.89
C ALA A 281 -1.71 12.37 -16.51
N VAL A 282 -1.54 13.32 -15.60
CA VAL A 282 -1.17 13.07 -14.20
C VAL A 282 -2.29 13.56 -13.30
N TYR A 283 -2.94 12.61 -12.62
CA TYR A 283 -4.08 12.89 -11.76
C TYR A 283 -3.59 13.32 -10.38
N LEU A 284 -4.20 14.37 -9.82
CA LEU A 284 -3.88 14.84 -8.47
C LEU A 284 -4.91 14.31 -7.48
N THR A 285 -4.51 13.26 -6.75
CA THR A 285 -5.41 12.47 -5.91
C THR A 285 -5.86 13.19 -4.65
N ASP A 286 -7.18 13.28 -4.42
CA ASP A 286 -7.73 13.82 -3.17
C ASP A 286 -7.81 12.74 -2.07
N LEU A 287 -6.77 12.68 -1.23
CA LEU A 287 -6.74 11.86 -0.02
C LEU A 287 -7.34 12.55 1.21
N GLY A 288 -7.68 13.85 1.11
CA GLY A 288 -8.22 14.66 2.21
C GLY A 288 -7.15 15.19 3.16
N THR A 289 -5.88 15.05 2.81
CA THR A 289 -4.72 15.53 3.58
C THR A 289 -4.16 16.85 3.06
N ASP A 290 -4.31 17.11 1.76
CA ASP A 290 -3.81 18.30 1.09
C ASP A 290 -4.94 19.33 0.93
N ASN A 291 -4.58 20.62 0.95
CA ASN A 291 -5.53 21.71 0.73
C ASN A 291 -5.54 22.18 -0.74
N ALA A 292 -6.53 23.01 -1.09
CA ALA A 292 -6.70 23.54 -2.44
C ALA A 292 -5.44 24.23 -3.00
N SER A 293 -4.74 25.01 -2.17
CA SER A 293 -3.51 25.71 -2.59
C SER A 293 -2.39 24.74 -2.95
N THR A 294 -2.22 23.64 -2.21
CA THR A 294 -1.25 22.59 -2.55
C THR A 294 -1.61 21.93 -3.89
N THR A 295 -2.89 21.65 -4.13
CA THR A 295 -3.36 21.07 -5.40
C THR A 295 -3.13 22.01 -6.58
N ILE A 296 -3.39 23.31 -6.42
CA ILE A 296 -3.15 24.32 -7.46
C ILE A 296 -1.65 24.42 -7.76
N ALA A 297 -0.80 24.53 -6.73
CA ALA A 297 0.65 24.57 -6.90
C ALA A 297 1.20 23.32 -7.61
N ALA A 298 0.66 22.15 -7.27
CA ALA A 298 0.98 20.90 -7.94
C ALA A 298 0.57 20.92 -9.43
N ALA A 299 -0.63 21.40 -9.75
CA ALA A 299 -1.11 21.49 -11.13
C ALA A 299 -0.24 22.44 -11.98
N VAL A 300 0.10 23.62 -11.43
CA VAL A 300 1.02 24.58 -12.07
C VAL A 300 2.37 23.92 -12.35
N ARG A 301 2.93 23.21 -11.37
CA ARG A 301 4.20 22.51 -11.54
C ARG A 301 4.12 21.42 -12.61
N LEU A 302 3.06 20.60 -12.62
CA LEU A 302 2.87 19.57 -13.64
C LEU A 302 2.82 20.18 -15.05
N ARG A 303 2.16 21.34 -15.24
CA ARG A 303 2.20 22.06 -16.52
C ARG A 303 3.61 22.49 -16.91
N HIS A 304 4.38 23.06 -15.99
CA HIS A 304 5.77 23.46 -16.26
C HIS A 304 6.65 22.27 -16.67
N LEU A 305 6.40 21.09 -16.11
CA LEU A 305 7.07 19.85 -16.49
C LEU A 305 6.59 19.27 -17.83
N GLY A 306 5.55 19.87 -18.44
CA GLY A 306 4.98 19.45 -19.71
C GLY A 306 3.94 18.34 -19.60
N TYR A 307 3.38 18.09 -18.42
CA TYR A 307 2.31 17.11 -18.18
C TYR A 307 0.91 17.74 -18.24
N GLU A 308 -0.11 16.90 -18.36
CA GLU A 308 -1.52 17.29 -18.30
C GLU A 308 -2.08 17.03 -16.89
N PRO A 309 -2.19 18.04 -16.01
CA PRO A 309 -2.78 17.87 -14.68
C PRO A 309 -4.29 17.58 -14.75
N VAL A 310 -4.72 16.55 -14.01
CA VAL A 310 -6.14 16.17 -13.84
C VAL A 310 -6.49 16.15 -12.34
N PRO A 311 -6.85 17.29 -11.74
CA PRO A 311 -7.17 17.36 -10.32
C PRO A 311 -8.47 16.60 -9.98
N HIS A 312 -8.47 15.97 -8.81
CA HIS A 312 -9.69 15.40 -8.25
C HIS A 312 -10.55 16.51 -7.63
N ILE A 313 -11.87 16.40 -7.80
CA ILE A 313 -12.87 17.20 -7.10
C ILE A 313 -13.69 16.22 -6.26
N ALA A 314 -13.42 16.18 -4.96
CA ALA A 314 -14.16 15.36 -4.00
C ALA A 314 -15.42 16.09 -3.52
N ALA A 315 -16.56 15.78 -4.12
CA ALA A 315 -17.84 16.47 -3.90
C ALA A 315 -18.19 16.66 -2.42
N ARG A 316 -18.15 15.60 -1.62
CA ARG A 316 -18.53 15.62 -0.19
C ARG A 316 -17.55 16.38 0.69
N ARG A 317 -16.35 16.73 0.20
CA ARG A 317 -15.37 17.56 0.92
C ARG A 317 -15.46 19.04 0.55
N LEU A 318 -16.25 19.40 -0.46
CA LEU A 318 -16.45 20.79 -0.85
C LEU A 318 -17.33 21.51 0.19
N PRO A 319 -16.85 22.64 0.77
CA PRO A 319 -17.66 23.43 1.70
C PRO A 319 -18.89 24.08 1.06
N GLY A 320 -18.87 24.33 -0.24
CA GLY A 320 -19.99 24.93 -0.96
C GLY A 320 -19.63 25.49 -2.34
N PRO A 321 -20.60 26.11 -3.04
CA PRO A 321 -20.44 26.58 -4.42
C PRO A 321 -19.33 27.64 -4.58
N ALA A 322 -19.18 28.54 -3.61
CA ALA A 322 -18.15 29.58 -3.65
C ALA A 322 -16.73 28.99 -3.59
N ALA A 323 -16.51 27.96 -2.76
CA ALA A 323 -15.21 27.29 -2.67
C ALA A 323 -14.88 26.52 -3.95
N LEU A 324 -15.88 25.87 -4.56
CA LEU A 324 -15.73 25.21 -5.85
C LEU A 324 -15.41 26.23 -6.96
N ALA A 325 -16.11 27.37 -6.98
CA ALA A 325 -15.87 28.44 -7.94
C ALA A 325 -14.44 29.01 -7.83
N ASP A 326 -13.97 29.30 -6.61
CA ASP A 326 -12.62 29.80 -6.37
C ASP A 326 -11.56 28.79 -6.81
N PHE A 327 -11.74 27.52 -6.42
CA PHE A 327 -10.82 26.45 -6.83
C PHE A 327 -10.73 26.33 -8.35
N LEU A 328 -11.87 26.31 -9.05
CA LEU A 328 -11.90 26.21 -10.50
C LEU A 328 -11.30 27.43 -11.19
N ALA A 329 -11.65 28.65 -10.75
CA ALA A 329 -11.10 29.88 -11.31
C ALA A 329 -9.57 29.91 -11.23
N ARG A 330 -9.02 29.49 -10.09
CA ARG A 330 -7.58 29.46 -9.85
C ARG A 330 -6.89 28.34 -10.61
N ILE A 331 -7.42 27.12 -10.57
CA ILE A 331 -6.72 25.98 -11.19
C ILE A 331 -6.77 26.05 -12.72
N THR A 332 -7.82 26.65 -13.29
CA THR A 332 -7.93 26.91 -14.73
C THR A 332 -7.08 28.11 -15.14
N GLY A 333 -7.11 29.22 -14.37
CA GLY A 333 -6.34 30.43 -14.67
C GLY A 333 -4.83 30.28 -14.45
N GLU A 334 -4.41 29.63 -13.36
CA GLU A 334 -3.00 29.48 -12.99
C GLU A 334 -2.34 28.28 -13.70
N ALA A 335 -3.06 27.18 -13.91
CA ALA A 335 -2.50 25.94 -14.46
C ALA A 335 -3.15 25.49 -15.79
N GLY A 336 -4.06 26.28 -16.38
CA GLY A 336 -4.70 25.91 -17.65
C GLY A 336 -5.38 24.54 -17.60
N VAL A 337 -5.90 24.10 -16.44
CA VAL A 337 -6.57 22.81 -16.31
C VAL A 337 -7.86 22.83 -17.11
N GLY A 338 -8.02 21.87 -18.02
CA GLY A 338 -9.27 21.64 -18.78
C GLY A 338 -9.91 20.28 -18.51
N ASP A 339 -9.33 19.48 -17.62
CA ASP A 339 -9.72 18.10 -17.34
C ASP A 339 -9.70 17.84 -15.83
N VAL A 340 -10.75 17.20 -15.30
CA VAL A 340 -10.89 16.92 -13.86
C VAL A 340 -11.43 15.51 -13.63
N LEU A 341 -11.23 14.95 -12.44
CA LEU A 341 -11.91 13.75 -11.99
C LEU A 341 -12.88 14.09 -10.85
N VAL A 342 -14.18 13.98 -11.08
CA VAL A 342 -15.21 14.28 -10.07
C VAL A 342 -15.61 12.99 -9.34
N VAL A 343 -15.38 12.97 -8.03
CA VAL A 343 -15.63 11.81 -7.17
C VAL A 343 -16.51 12.19 -5.99
N GLY A 344 -17.15 11.19 -5.36
CA GLY A 344 -17.95 11.44 -4.15
C GLY A 344 -17.08 11.94 -2.99
N GLY A 345 -15.91 11.32 -2.78
CA GLY A 345 -15.02 11.61 -1.64
C GLY A 345 -15.43 10.86 -0.36
N GLY A 346 -14.46 10.36 0.40
CA GLY A 346 -14.70 9.48 1.56
C GLY A 346 -15.17 10.17 2.86
N ALA A 347 -15.81 11.34 2.78
CA ALA A 347 -16.31 12.02 3.99
C ALA A 347 -17.62 11.39 4.46
N ALA A 348 -17.69 10.89 5.70
CA ALA A 348 -18.88 10.25 6.25
C ALA A 348 -20.12 11.16 6.25
N ARG A 349 -19.92 12.46 6.49
CA ARG A 349 -20.93 13.51 6.28
C ARG A 349 -20.38 14.55 5.31
N PRO A 350 -21.18 15.00 4.32
CA PRO A 350 -20.79 16.11 3.46
C PRO A 350 -20.42 17.37 4.26
N PHE A 351 -19.35 18.05 3.87
CA PHE A 351 -18.95 19.33 4.46
C PHE A 351 -19.85 20.49 4.02
N GLY A 352 -20.49 20.33 2.87
CA GLY A 352 -21.37 21.31 2.26
C GLY A 352 -22.57 20.64 1.58
N PRO A 353 -23.14 21.26 0.54
CA PRO A 353 -24.41 20.83 -0.04
C PRO A 353 -24.33 19.59 -0.94
N TYR A 354 -23.12 19.12 -1.27
CA TYR A 354 -22.92 18.05 -2.24
C TYR A 354 -22.81 16.68 -1.54
N ALA A 355 -23.83 15.85 -1.67
CA ALA A 355 -23.89 14.50 -1.12
C ALA A 355 -23.20 13.46 -2.01
N ALA A 356 -23.15 13.71 -3.32
CA ALA A 356 -22.59 12.84 -4.35
C ALA A 356 -21.90 13.61 -5.47
N SER A 357 -21.13 12.91 -6.31
CA SER A 357 -20.43 13.55 -7.44
C SER A 357 -21.38 14.16 -8.47
N ILE A 358 -22.59 13.62 -8.62
CA ILE A 358 -23.59 14.14 -9.56
C ILE A 358 -24.05 15.56 -9.18
N ASP A 359 -24.11 15.87 -7.89
CA ASP A 359 -24.54 17.19 -7.40
C ASP A 359 -23.57 18.30 -7.84
N VAL A 360 -22.28 17.97 -8.05
CA VAL A 360 -21.28 18.89 -8.60
C VAL A 360 -21.46 19.04 -10.12
N LEU A 361 -21.69 17.93 -10.82
CA LEU A 361 -21.89 17.93 -12.28
C LEU A 361 -23.11 18.76 -12.69
N GLU A 362 -24.22 18.63 -11.95
CA GLU A 362 -25.47 19.33 -12.25
C GLU A 362 -25.43 20.85 -12.02
N THR A 363 -24.38 21.37 -11.35
CA THR A 363 -24.25 22.82 -11.14
C THR A 363 -23.96 23.61 -12.41
N GLY A 364 -23.40 22.97 -13.45
CA GLY A 364 -22.87 23.65 -14.65
C GLY A 364 -21.65 24.54 -14.39
N ILE A 365 -21.10 24.54 -13.17
CA ILE A 365 -19.98 25.42 -12.81
C ILE A 365 -18.66 24.99 -13.45
N LEU A 366 -18.50 23.70 -13.78
CA LEU A 366 -17.33 23.16 -14.44
C LEU A 366 -17.16 23.81 -15.82
N ASP A 367 -18.23 23.82 -16.62
CA ASP A 367 -18.26 24.42 -17.96
C ASP A 367 -17.97 25.92 -17.92
N LYS A 368 -18.55 26.62 -16.93
CA LYS A 368 -18.34 28.05 -16.71
C LYS A 368 -16.86 28.43 -16.55
N TYR A 369 -16.05 27.54 -15.97
CA TYR A 369 -14.61 27.74 -15.77
C TYR A 369 -13.74 27.02 -16.80
N GLY A 370 -14.31 26.56 -17.92
CA GLY A 370 -13.52 26.02 -19.03
C GLY A 370 -13.04 24.57 -18.84
N ILE A 371 -13.65 23.83 -17.93
CA ILE A 371 -13.47 22.37 -17.88
C ILE A 371 -14.21 21.76 -19.06
N THR A 372 -13.51 20.96 -19.87
CA THR A 372 -14.03 20.38 -21.12
C THR A 372 -14.03 18.86 -21.11
N ARG A 373 -13.30 18.23 -20.18
CA ARG A 373 -13.21 16.79 -20.01
C ARG A 373 -13.42 16.41 -18.55
N ILE A 374 -14.20 15.36 -18.30
CA ILE A 374 -14.60 14.97 -16.95
C ILE A 374 -14.42 13.46 -16.76
N GLY A 375 -13.58 13.07 -15.83
CA GLY A 375 -13.56 11.72 -15.28
C GLY A 375 -14.64 11.53 -14.21
N ILE A 376 -15.22 10.34 -14.14
CA ILE A 376 -16.09 9.87 -13.05
C ILE A 376 -15.61 8.53 -12.51
N ALA A 377 -15.82 8.27 -11.22
CA ALA A 377 -15.44 7.00 -10.61
C ALA A 377 -16.30 5.82 -11.11
N GLY A 378 -15.63 4.71 -11.43
CA GLY A 378 -16.23 3.38 -11.67
C GLY A 378 -15.78 2.36 -10.64
N HIS A 379 -16.63 1.37 -10.34
CA HIS A 379 -16.41 0.39 -9.28
C HIS A 379 -16.65 -1.04 -9.78
N PRO A 380 -15.66 -1.68 -10.45
CA PRO A 380 -15.83 -3.00 -11.04
C PRO A 380 -16.24 -4.08 -10.05
N GLU A 381 -15.81 -3.93 -8.80
CA GLU A 381 -16.05 -4.87 -7.70
C GLU A 381 -17.06 -4.33 -6.67
N GLY A 382 -17.72 -3.21 -6.99
CA GLY A 382 -18.57 -2.47 -6.05
C GLY A 382 -17.77 -1.55 -5.11
N SER A 383 -18.45 -1.11 -4.05
CA SER A 383 -17.90 -0.19 -3.05
C SER A 383 -18.34 -0.67 -1.66
N PRO A 384 -17.47 -0.68 -0.64
CA PRO A 384 -17.80 -1.20 0.69
C PRO A 384 -18.91 -0.39 1.38
N ASP A 385 -18.95 0.92 1.13
CA ASP A 385 -19.87 1.85 1.79
C ASP A 385 -21.18 2.06 1.00
N ILE A 386 -21.32 1.43 -0.18
CA ILE A 386 -22.42 1.71 -1.12
C ILE A 386 -22.98 0.39 -1.66
N SER A 387 -24.29 0.21 -1.55
CA SER A 387 -24.95 -0.99 -2.11
C SER A 387 -24.70 -1.12 -3.62
N ALA A 388 -24.62 -2.35 -4.13
CA ALA A 388 -24.43 -2.60 -5.56
C ALA A 388 -25.48 -1.89 -6.43
N ARG A 389 -26.73 -1.84 -5.96
CA ARG A 389 -27.82 -1.10 -6.60
C ARG A 389 -27.52 0.40 -6.68
N THR A 390 -27.08 1.00 -5.57
CA THR A 390 -26.77 2.44 -5.52
C THR A 390 -25.55 2.80 -6.37
N VAL A 391 -24.53 1.91 -6.45
CA VAL A 391 -23.39 2.09 -7.35
C VAL A 391 -23.84 2.13 -8.81
N ASP A 392 -24.72 1.21 -9.21
CA ASP A 392 -25.28 1.17 -10.56
C ASP A 392 -26.15 2.41 -10.85
N GLU A 393 -27.10 2.73 -9.97
CA GLU A 393 -27.98 3.91 -10.12
C GLU A 393 -27.14 5.19 -10.27
N ALA A 394 -26.07 5.33 -9.49
CA ALA A 394 -25.16 6.47 -9.60
C ALA A 394 -24.40 6.51 -10.93
N LEU A 395 -23.96 5.37 -11.45
CA LEU A 395 -23.27 5.31 -12.74
C LEU A 395 -24.23 5.60 -13.90
N ARG A 396 -25.46 5.05 -13.87
CA ARG A 396 -26.53 5.36 -14.85
C ARG A 396 -26.90 6.83 -14.84
N ALA A 397 -27.06 7.43 -13.66
CA ALA A 397 -27.35 8.86 -13.55
C ALA A 397 -26.27 9.73 -14.20
N LYS A 398 -24.99 9.38 -14.03
CA LYS A 398 -23.87 10.09 -14.66
C LYS A 398 -23.79 9.86 -16.17
N ALA A 399 -24.12 8.66 -16.66
CA ALA A 399 -24.20 8.39 -18.10
C ALA A 399 -25.36 9.15 -18.75
N ALA A 400 -26.55 9.15 -18.13
CA ALA A 400 -27.70 9.93 -18.59
C ALA A 400 -27.40 11.45 -18.56
N PHE A 401 -26.62 11.92 -17.58
CA PHE A 401 -26.13 13.29 -17.57
C PHE A 401 -25.24 13.58 -18.79
N ALA A 402 -24.27 12.70 -19.10
CA ALA A 402 -23.41 12.85 -20.27
C ALA A 402 -24.21 12.92 -21.57
N GLU A 403 -25.17 12.01 -21.76
CA GLU A 403 -26.04 11.95 -22.94
C GLU A 403 -26.90 13.21 -23.08
N ARG A 404 -27.55 13.63 -21.99
CA ARG A 404 -28.46 14.80 -21.99
C ARG A 404 -27.72 16.13 -22.21
N THR A 405 -26.46 16.23 -21.79
CA THR A 405 -25.70 17.49 -21.83
C THR A 405 -24.66 17.55 -22.94
N GLY A 406 -24.29 16.39 -23.52
CA GLY A 406 -23.14 16.28 -24.42
C GLY A 406 -21.79 16.40 -23.70
N ALA A 407 -21.75 16.28 -22.37
CA ALA A 407 -20.52 16.39 -21.60
C ALA A 407 -19.52 15.28 -21.98
N ASN A 408 -18.28 15.67 -22.30
CA ASN A 408 -17.21 14.73 -22.62
C ASN A 408 -16.71 14.05 -21.35
N MET A 409 -17.22 12.84 -21.11
CA MET A 409 -17.01 12.10 -19.88
C MET A 409 -16.29 10.78 -20.12
N ARG A 410 -15.52 10.33 -19.12
CA ARG A 410 -14.90 8.99 -19.08
C ARG A 410 -15.06 8.38 -17.70
N ILE A 411 -15.16 7.06 -17.65
CA ILE A 411 -15.14 6.31 -16.40
C ILE A 411 -13.69 5.99 -16.05
N VAL A 412 -13.25 6.35 -14.85
CA VAL A 412 -11.96 5.94 -14.29
C VAL A 412 -12.25 4.97 -13.18
N THR A 413 -11.89 3.70 -13.35
CA THR A 413 -12.26 2.69 -12.37
C THR A 413 -11.33 2.73 -11.15
N GLN A 414 -11.85 2.30 -10.01
CA GLN A 414 -11.01 1.84 -8.92
C GLN A 414 -10.09 0.71 -9.42
N PHE A 415 -8.88 0.60 -8.85
CA PHE A 415 -8.01 -0.53 -9.17
C PHE A 415 -8.60 -1.86 -8.69
N GLY A 416 -8.18 -2.95 -9.31
CA GLY A 416 -8.52 -4.31 -8.90
C GLY A 416 -7.38 -5.26 -9.18
N PHE A 417 -7.55 -6.52 -8.77
CA PHE A 417 -6.57 -7.58 -9.01
C PHE A 417 -7.13 -8.75 -9.80
N ASP A 418 -8.45 -8.87 -9.95
CA ASP A 418 -9.11 -9.97 -10.63
C ASP A 418 -9.50 -9.56 -12.06
N PRO A 419 -8.78 -10.03 -13.10
CA PRO A 419 -9.07 -9.65 -14.48
C PRO A 419 -10.45 -10.16 -14.94
N ALA A 420 -10.94 -11.29 -14.42
CA ALA A 420 -12.25 -11.81 -14.81
C ALA A 420 -13.38 -10.92 -14.27
N ALA A 421 -13.23 -10.41 -13.03
CA ALA A 421 -14.17 -9.44 -12.47
C ALA A 421 -14.22 -8.14 -13.30
N ALA A 422 -13.05 -7.64 -13.72
CA ALA A 422 -12.97 -6.46 -14.58
C ALA A 422 -13.63 -6.68 -15.95
N ILE A 423 -13.34 -7.81 -16.61
CA ILE A 423 -13.93 -8.19 -17.89
C ILE A 423 -15.45 -8.29 -17.77
N HIS A 424 -15.94 -9.00 -16.76
CA HIS A 424 -17.39 -9.16 -16.55
C HIS A 424 -18.06 -7.80 -16.36
N TRP A 425 -17.46 -6.90 -15.59
CA TRP A 425 -18.01 -5.57 -15.38
C TRP A 425 -18.07 -4.77 -16.70
N LEU A 426 -17.03 -4.84 -17.55
CA LEU A 426 -17.01 -4.21 -18.88
C LEU A 426 -18.07 -4.82 -19.82
N GLU A 427 -18.26 -6.14 -19.80
CA GLU A 427 -19.34 -6.83 -20.53
C GLU A 427 -20.71 -6.36 -20.05
N GLY A 428 -20.89 -6.19 -18.74
CA GLY A 428 -22.11 -5.67 -18.12
C GLY A 428 -22.42 -4.24 -18.55
N LEU A 429 -21.41 -3.36 -18.63
CA LEU A 429 -21.58 -2.00 -19.15
C LEU A 429 -22.02 -2.02 -20.62
N THR A 430 -21.35 -2.84 -21.44
CA THR A 430 -21.67 -2.99 -22.87
C THR A 430 -23.09 -3.50 -23.07
N ALA A 431 -23.48 -4.54 -22.33
CA ALA A 431 -24.83 -5.12 -22.38
C ALA A 431 -25.92 -4.16 -21.89
N ALA A 432 -25.57 -3.24 -20.99
CA ALA A 432 -26.47 -2.19 -20.50
C ALA A 432 -26.49 -0.93 -21.39
N GLY A 433 -25.74 -0.90 -22.50
CA GLY A 433 -25.72 0.21 -23.46
C GLY A 433 -24.91 1.43 -23.02
N PHE A 434 -23.93 1.27 -22.14
CA PHE A 434 -23.05 2.38 -21.77
C PHE A 434 -22.03 2.66 -22.88
N GLU A 435 -21.96 3.92 -23.32
CA GLU A 435 -21.03 4.38 -24.37
C GLU A 435 -19.82 5.15 -23.83
N LEU A 436 -19.77 5.41 -22.51
CA LEU A 436 -18.67 6.18 -21.92
C LEU A 436 -17.34 5.40 -22.01
N PRO A 437 -16.25 6.03 -22.49
CA PRO A 437 -14.93 5.44 -22.45
C PRO A 437 -14.50 5.05 -21.04
N VAL A 438 -13.85 3.89 -20.90
CA VAL A 438 -13.36 3.37 -19.62
C VAL A 438 -11.84 3.40 -19.58
N HIS A 439 -11.30 4.03 -18.53
CA HIS A 439 -9.92 3.92 -18.11
C HIS A 439 -9.85 2.94 -16.94
N LEU A 440 -9.28 1.75 -17.19
CA LEU A 440 -9.17 0.71 -16.18
C LEU A 440 -8.12 1.10 -15.13
N GLY A 441 -8.54 1.17 -13.87
CA GLY A 441 -7.67 1.37 -12.72
C GLY A 441 -6.73 0.19 -12.52
N VAL A 442 -5.43 0.47 -12.41
CA VAL A 442 -4.38 -0.55 -12.29
C VAL A 442 -3.44 -0.18 -11.16
N ALA A 443 -3.22 -1.09 -10.22
CA ALA A 443 -2.17 -0.92 -9.24
C ALA A 443 -0.79 -1.07 -9.92
N GLY A 444 0.06 -0.05 -9.81
CA GLY A 444 1.43 -0.09 -10.34
C GLY A 444 2.31 -1.11 -9.60
N PRO A 445 3.51 -1.40 -10.12
CA PRO A 445 4.42 -2.40 -9.54
C PRO A 445 4.75 -2.06 -8.09
N ALA A 446 4.44 -2.95 -7.17
CA ALA A 446 4.60 -2.74 -5.74
C ALA A 446 4.75 -4.06 -4.98
N LYS A 447 5.14 -3.98 -3.70
CA LYS A 447 5.09 -5.14 -2.80
C LYS A 447 3.64 -5.52 -2.54
N ILE A 448 3.33 -6.81 -2.48
CA ILE A 448 1.96 -7.29 -2.19
C ILE A 448 1.45 -6.74 -0.84
N SER A 449 2.30 -6.60 0.17
CA SER A 449 1.93 -5.97 1.46
C SER A 449 1.46 -4.51 1.32
N THR A 450 2.13 -3.73 0.47
CA THR A 450 1.74 -2.36 0.15
C THR A 450 0.38 -2.35 -0.55
N LEU A 451 0.17 -3.25 -1.50
CA LEU A 451 -1.10 -3.38 -2.23
C LEU A 451 -2.25 -3.80 -1.33
N LEU A 452 -2.04 -4.76 -0.43
CA LEU A 452 -3.05 -5.18 0.56
C LEU A 452 -3.47 -4.03 1.47
N LYS A 453 -2.51 -3.20 1.92
CA LYS A 453 -2.80 -2.01 2.74
C LYS A 453 -3.69 -1.02 1.99
N TYR A 454 -3.32 -0.66 0.76
CA TYR A 454 -4.11 0.29 -0.02
C TYR A 454 -5.45 -0.30 -0.44
N ALA A 455 -5.50 -1.60 -0.73
CA ALA A 455 -6.72 -2.30 -1.06
C ALA A 455 -7.75 -2.27 0.07
N ALA A 456 -7.32 -2.48 1.31
CA ALA A 456 -8.17 -2.35 2.49
C ALA A 456 -8.68 -0.92 2.67
N MET A 457 -7.82 0.09 2.47
CA MET A 457 -8.23 1.51 2.54
C MET A 457 -9.21 1.91 1.44
N CYS A 458 -9.11 1.29 0.26
CA CYS A 458 -9.88 1.63 -0.93
C CYS A 458 -11.11 0.73 -1.17
N GLY A 459 -11.30 -0.30 -0.35
CA GLY A 459 -12.49 -1.15 -0.39
C GLY A 459 -12.53 -2.20 -1.50
N VAL A 460 -11.40 -2.58 -2.09
CA VAL A 460 -11.33 -3.54 -3.23
C VAL A 460 -11.27 -5.00 -2.75
N GLY A 461 -12.14 -5.32 -1.79
CA GLY A 461 -12.14 -6.60 -1.07
C GLY A 461 -12.29 -7.86 -1.93
N PRO A 462 -13.22 -7.92 -2.90
CA PRO A 462 -13.51 -9.13 -3.66
C PRO A 462 -12.30 -9.71 -4.43
N SER A 463 -11.45 -8.88 -5.05
CA SER A 463 -10.28 -9.33 -5.80
C SER A 463 -9.01 -9.55 -4.98
N LEU A 464 -9.03 -9.26 -3.68
CA LEU A 464 -7.91 -9.59 -2.79
C LEU A 464 -7.59 -11.08 -2.80
N GLY A 465 -8.58 -11.94 -3.02
CA GLY A 465 -8.39 -13.38 -3.18
C GLY A 465 -7.48 -13.74 -4.36
N PHE A 466 -7.53 -12.97 -5.46
CA PHE A 466 -6.71 -13.18 -6.64
C PHE A 466 -5.27 -12.70 -6.42
N LEU A 467 -5.10 -11.54 -5.78
CA LEU A 467 -3.77 -11.06 -5.35
C LEU A 467 -3.06 -12.07 -4.42
N ARG A 468 -3.83 -12.82 -3.62
CA ARG A 468 -3.33 -13.89 -2.72
C ARG A 468 -2.99 -15.20 -3.43
N GLN A 469 -3.55 -15.45 -4.62
CA GLN A 469 -3.31 -16.67 -5.41
C GLN A 469 -2.09 -16.53 -6.34
N GLY A 470 -1.73 -15.30 -6.73
CA GLY A 470 -0.48 -15.00 -7.41
C GLY A 470 0.71 -15.09 -6.44
N ALA A 471 1.43 -16.21 -6.52
CA ALA A 471 2.60 -16.60 -5.71
C ALA A 471 2.28 -17.33 -4.39
N GLY A 472 2.94 -18.47 -4.20
CA GLY A 472 2.84 -19.30 -2.99
C GLY A 472 3.00 -18.48 -1.71
N LEU A 473 2.11 -18.76 -0.75
CA LEU A 473 1.61 -17.90 0.33
C LEU A 473 2.63 -17.33 1.35
N LEU A 474 3.93 -17.55 1.16
CA LEU A 474 5.01 -16.98 1.99
C LEU A 474 6.06 -16.19 1.18
N THR A 475 6.13 -16.39 -0.13
CA THR A 475 7.00 -15.59 -1.02
C THR A 475 6.28 -14.34 -1.52
N ALA A 476 4.95 -14.39 -1.65
CA ALA A 476 4.07 -13.31 -2.09
C ALA A 476 4.34 -11.96 -1.39
N ILE A 477 4.50 -11.95 -0.07
CA ILE A 477 4.65 -10.72 0.74
C ILE A 477 5.97 -9.99 0.45
N ALA A 478 6.98 -10.71 -0.08
CA ALA A 478 8.28 -10.16 -0.49
C ALA A 478 8.47 -10.11 -2.01
N THR A 479 7.55 -10.68 -2.81
CA THR A 479 7.59 -10.60 -4.27
C THR A 479 6.93 -9.32 -4.73
N ASN A 480 7.50 -8.71 -5.78
CA ASN A 480 6.85 -7.62 -6.47
C ASN A 480 5.67 -8.18 -7.25
N TYR A 481 4.50 -7.57 -7.04
CA TYR A 481 3.36 -7.75 -7.92
C TYR A 481 3.68 -7.13 -9.28
N SER A 482 3.48 -7.90 -10.36
CA SER A 482 3.46 -7.34 -11.71
C SER A 482 2.02 -6.96 -12.07
N PRO A 483 1.77 -5.71 -12.49
CA PRO A 483 0.45 -5.31 -13.00
C PRO A 483 0.02 -6.09 -14.24
N ASP A 484 0.96 -6.70 -14.97
CA ASP A 484 0.69 -7.46 -16.19
C ASP A 484 -0.27 -8.64 -15.92
N ALA A 485 -0.22 -9.23 -14.72
CA ALA A 485 -1.13 -10.30 -14.30
C ALA A 485 -2.61 -9.88 -14.32
N TYR A 486 -2.89 -8.58 -14.20
CA TYR A 486 -4.23 -8.01 -14.30
C TYR A 486 -4.51 -7.40 -15.67
N VAL A 487 -3.54 -6.68 -16.25
CA VAL A 487 -3.78 -5.93 -17.50
C VAL A 487 -3.77 -6.81 -18.75
N GLU A 488 -2.82 -7.75 -18.88
CA GLU A 488 -2.69 -8.54 -20.11
C GLU A 488 -3.94 -9.39 -20.42
N PRO A 489 -4.60 -10.05 -19.45
CA PRO A 489 -5.81 -10.79 -19.73
C PRO A 489 -6.96 -9.87 -20.19
N VAL A 490 -7.08 -8.68 -19.61
CA VAL A 490 -8.11 -7.70 -19.98
C VAL A 490 -7.87 -7.14 -21.38
N GLU A 491 -6.61 -6.79 -21.72
CA GLU A 491 -6.24 -6.36 -23.07
C GLU A 491 -6.44 -7.47 -24.10
N ARG A 492 -6.15 -8.72 -23.75
CA ARG A 492 -6.42 -9.89 -24.60
C ARG A 492 -7.90 -10.05 -24.88
N TRP A 493 -8.74 -9.93 -23.87
CA TRP A 493 -10.19 -9.96 -24.04
C TRP A 493 -10.70 -8.76 -24.86
N HIS A 494 -10.21 -7.55 -24.59
CA HIS A 494 -10.58 -6.34 -25.32
C HIS A 494 -10.32 -6.48 -26.84
N ARG A 495 -9.22 -7.14 -27.23
CA ARG A 495 -8.93 -7.42 -28.65
C ARG A 495 -10.00 -8.26 -29.34
N SER A 496 -10.62 -9.21 -28.63
CA SER A 496 -11.75 -9.98 -29.14
C SER A 496 -13.11 -9.28 -28.99
N SER A 497 -13.15 -8.17 -28.24
CA SER A 497 -14.37 -7.40 -27.93
C SER A 497 -14.15 -5.88 -28.11
N PRO A 498 -13.92 -5.37 -29.33
CA PRO A 498 -13.56 -3.96 -29.55
C PRO A 498 -14.62 -2.94 -29.09
N ALA A 499 -15.88 -3.37 -28.98
CA ALA A 499 -16.99 -2.55 -28.50
C ALA A 499 -17.05 -2.43 -26.96
N SER A 500 -16.05 -2.92 -26.23
CA SER A 500 -16.05 -2.98 -24.75
C SER A 500 -15.90 -1.63 -24.04
N GLY A 501 -15.73 -0.53 -24.77
CA GLY A 501 -15.57 0.82 -24.21
C GLY A 501 -14.24 1.05 -23.50
N LEU A 502 -13.39 0.03 -23.34
CA LEU A 502 -12.06 0.16 -22.75
C LEU A 502 -11.17 1.02 -23.66
N ALA A 503 -10.74 2.17 -23.14
CA ALA A 503 -10.01 3.18 -23.90
C ALA A 503 -8.57 3.39 -23.38
N GLY A 504 -8.28 3.00 -22.15
CA GLY A 504 -6.97 3.21 -21.53
C GLY A 504 -6.83 2.53 -20.18
N ILE A 505 -5.66 2.70 -19.57
CA ILE A 505 -5.40 2.36 -18.17
C ILE A 505 -5.07 3.60 -17.35
N HIS A 506 -5.34 3.51 -16.05
CA HIS A 506 -5.08 4.55 -15.08
C HIS A 506 -4.32 3.97 -13.89
N VAL A 507 -3.06 4.39 -13.71
CA VAL A 507 -2.12 3.73 -12.81
C VAL A 507 -2.06 4.41 -11.45
N PHE A 508 -2.31 3.62 -10.41
CA PHE A 508 -2.09 3.99 -9.00
C PHE A 508 -0.66 3.58 -8.59
N PRO A 509 0.28 4.52 -8.41
CA PRO A 509 1.70 4.19 -8.25
C PRO A 509 2.07 3.84 -6.80
N PHE A 510 1.40 2.83 -6.22
CA PHE A 510 1.60 2.43 -4.82
C PHE A 510 3.03 1.99 -4.48
N GLY A 511 3.77 1.45 -5.45
CA GLY A 511 5.19 1.12 -5.30
C GLY A 511 6.15 2.23 -5.76
N GLY A 512 5.63 3.44 -5.99
CA GLY A 512 6.37 4.64 -6.34
C GLY A 512 6.29 5.04 -7.81
N LEU A 513 6.33 6.35 -8.05
CA LEU A 513 6.19 6.98 -9.39
C LEU A 513 7.19 6.42 -10.41
N LYS A 514 8.47 6.24 -9.99
CA LYS A 514 9.53 5.76 -10.88
C LYS A 514 9.29 4.35 -11.40
N ASN A 515 8.86 3.44 -10.52
CA ASN A 515 8.61 2.04 -10.87
C ASN A 515 7.41 1.93 -11.82
N SER A 516 6.34 2.69 -11.55
CA SER A 516 5.16 2.75 -12.42
C SER A 516 5.46 3.36 -13.79
N ALA A 517 6.20 4.48 -13.83
CA ALA A 517 6.59 5.11 -15.09
C ALA A 517 7.49 4.18 -15.92
N LYS A 518 8.48 3.54 -15.29
CA LYS A 518 9.32 2.55 -15.95
C LYS A 518 8.49 1.41 -16.55
N TRP A 519 7.58 0.82 -15.78
CA TRP A 519 6.72 -0.25 -16.27
C TRP A 519 5.85 0.20 -17.46
N LEU A 520 5.27 1.40 -17.40
CA LEU A 520 4.46 1.97 -18.49
C LEU A 520 5.28 2.20 -19.77
N VAL A 521 6.53 2.62 -19.65
CA VAL A 521 7.45 2.80 -20.78
C VAL A 521 7.89 1.45 -21.35
N ASP A 522 8.33 0.53 -20.49
CA ASP A 522 8.80 -0.80 -20.89
C ASP A 522 7.73 -1.58 -21.66
N ARG A 523 6.47 -1.51 -21.20
CA ARG A 523 5.36 -2.17 -21.89
C ARG A 523 4.86 -1.44 -23.14
N GLY A 524 5.31 -0.20 -23.37
CA GLY A 524 4.96 0.59 -24.55
C GLY A 524 3.65 1.39 -24.46
N SER A 525 3.01 1.45 -23.28
CA SER A 525 1.84 2.29 -23.01
C SER A 525 2.18 3.78 -22.97
N LEU A 526 3.43 4.13 -22.65
CA LEU A 526 3.98 5.47 -22.74
C LEU A 526 5.21 5.45 -23.65
N LYS A 527 5.25 6.33 -24.66
CA LYS A 527 6.36 6.42 -25.62
C LYS A 527 6.93 7.82 -25.62
N PHE A 528 8.25 7.92 -25.45
CA PHE A 528 8.96 9.17 -25.69
C PHE A 528 9.13 9.38 -27.20
N PRO A 529 8.98 10.61 -27.71
CA PRO A 529 9.00 10.91 -29.15
C PRO A 529 10.25 10.40 -29.90
N ASN A 530 11.38 10.18 -29.21
CA ASN A 530 12.68 9.84 -29.81
C ASN A 530 13.30 8.52 -29.32
N GLY A 531 12.55 7.65 -28.62
CA GLY A 531 13.10 6.38 -28.12
C GLY A 531 14.09 6.49 -26.95
N GLU A 532 14.31 7.69 -26.41
CA GLU A 532 15.10 7.89 -25.20
C GLU A 532 14.32 7.36 -23.99
N SER A 533 14.91 6.41 -23.25
CA SER A 533 14.39 5.98 -21.95
C SER A 533 14.54 7.14 -20.95
N GLY A 534 13.44 7.64 -20.39
CA GLY A 534 13.44 8.74 -19.42
C GLY A 534 14.44 8.50 -18.29
N GLY A 535 15.56 9.23 -18.32
CA GLY A 535 16.64 9.01 -17.35
C GLY A 535 17.94 9.76 -17.62
N ALA A 536 17.92 11.09 -17.52
CA ALA A 536 18.98 11.87 -16.88
C ALA A 536 18.42 13.27 -16.54
N PRO A 537 18.67 13.82 -15.34
CA PRO A 537 18.42 15.24 -15.12
C PRO A 537 19.30 16.01 -16.11
N LEU A 538 18.71 16.95 -16.84
CA LEU A 538 19.47 17.91 -17.65
C LEU A 538 20.48 18.58 -16.70
N GLY A 539 21.74 18.19 -16.83
CA GLY A 539 22.83 18.84 -16.12
C GLY A 539 22.77 20.32 -16.44
N PHE A 540 22.73 21.15 -15.40
CA PHE A 540 23.04 22.56 -15.51
C PHE A 540 24.42 22.66 -16.19
N GLN A 541 24.43 23.05 -17.46
CA GLN A 541 25.64 23.63 -18.03
C GLN A 541 25.79 25.00 -17.36
N GLU A 542 26.80 25.12 -16.49
CA GLU A 542 27.33 26.41 -16.08
C GLU A 542 27.74 27.15 -17.35
N GLY A 543 26.90 28.12 -17.75
CA GLY A 543 27.27 29.13 -18.72
C GLY A 543 28.41 29.96 -18.12
N GLY A 544 29.63 29.63 -18.51
CA GLY A 544 30.78 30.50 -18.34
C GLY A 544 30.52 31.84 -19.01
N PHE A 545 30.69 32.91 -18.25
CA PHE A 545 30.89 34.25 -18.78
C PHE A 545 31.98 34.22 -19.85
N LEU A 546 31.64 34.68 -21.06
CA LEU A 546 32.34 35.73 -21.80
C LEU A 546 31.45 36.23 -22.95
#